data_AF-A0A9D2FBP4-F1
#
_entry.id   AF-A0A9D2FBP4-F1
#
_cell.length_a   1.000
_cell.length_b   1.000
_cell.length_c   1.000
_cell.angle_alpha   90.00
_cell.angle_beta   90.00
_cell.angle_gamma   90.00
#
_symmetry.space_group_name_H-M   'P 1'
#
loop_
_entity.id
_entity.type
_entity.pdbx_description
1 polymer ?
#
loop_
_entity_poly.entity_id
_entity_poly.type
_entity_poly.pdbx_seq_one_letter_code
_entity_poly.pdbx_strand_id
1 'polypeptide(L)'
;MKTLIIIPAYNEQENIETVVENLKQNYSQYDYIIVNDGSKDHTAEICRKNKYHFIDLPVNLGLAGAFQAGLRYAYAYGYDMAIQYDGDGQHDAKYISSMIDAMQSGNYDIVIGSRFCDKKKPRTMRMLGNTMISFAIRLTTGKRINDPTAGMRLFNKRMIHLFSHNINYGPEPDTISYLLHCGANISEVQVEMHERVAGVSYLSMGKSIRYMLNMFISILFVQFFRPKEMI
;
A
#
# COMPACT_ATOMS: atom_id res chain seq x y z
N MET A 1 -19.83 -6.33 -2.09
CA MET A 1 -18.50 -6.83 -2.47
C MET A 1 -17.68 -6.92 -1.20
N LYS A 2 -16.92 -8.00 -1.03
CA LYS A 2 -16.16 -8.25 0.20
C LYS A 2 -14.80 -7.57 0.13
N THR A 3 -14.56 -6.58 1.00
CA THR A 3 -13.32 -5.80 1.03
C THR A 3 -12.53 -6.11 2.30
N LEU A 4 -11.25 -6.43 2.14
CA LEU A 4 -10.32 -6.67 3.25
C LEU A 4 -9.37 -5.49 3.44
N ILE A 5 -9.26 -5.00 4.67
CA ILE A 5 -8.23 -4.06 5.10
C ILE A 5 -7.02 -4.85 5.60
N ILE A 6 -5.90 -4.75 4.89
CA ILE A 6 -4.64 -5.38 5.28
C ILE A 6 -3.82 -4.34 6.04
N ILE A 7 -3.44 -4.66 7.28
CA ILE A 7 -2.71 -3.78 8.18
C ILE A 7 -1.33 -4.39 8.47
N PRO A 8 -0.29 -4.08 7.68
CA PRO A 8 1.08 -4.47 8.01
C PRO A 8 1.52 -3.81 9.31
N ALA A 9 2.08 -4.58 10.24
CA ALA A 9 2.54 -4.11 11.53
C ALA A 9 3.93 -4.65 11.85
N TYR A 10 4.88 -3.76 12.13
CA TYR A 10 6.20 -4.11 12.66
C TYR A 10 6.57 -3.11 13.77
N ASN A 11 6.58 -3.60 15.00
CA ASN A 11 6.75 -2.81 16.22
C ASN A 11 5.75 -1.65 16.36
N GLU A 12 4.46 -1.98 16.31
CA GLU A 12 3.33 -1.02 16.35
C GLU A 12 2.54 -1.11 17.66
N GLN A 13 3.16 -1.52 18.77
CA GLN A 13 2.46 -1.73 20.05
C GLN A 13 1.70 -0.49 20.56
N GLU A 14 2.11 0.72 20.16
CA GLU A 14 1.50 1.99 20.58
C GLU A 14 0.28 2.36 19.72
N ASN A 15 0.21 1.87 18.48
CA ASN A 15 -0.78 2.31 17.49
C ASN A 15 -1.83 1.24 17.17
N ILE A 16 -1.45 -0.04 17.21
CA ILE A 16 -2.25 -1.13 16.64
C ILE A 16 -3.65 -1.24 17.26
N GLU A 17 -3.77 -1.05 18.57
CA GLU A 17 -5.06 -1.09 19.27
C GLU A 17 -5.97 0.05 18.81
N THR A 18 -5.45 1.28 18.79
CA THR A 18 -6.20 2.47 18.34
C THR A 18 -6.70 2.33 16.90
N VAL A 19 -5.84 1.86 15.99
CA VAL A 19 -6.19 1.65 14.58
C VAL A 19 -7.30 0.62 14.44
N VAL A 20 -7.15 -0.53 15.10
CA VAL A 20 -8.09 -1.66 14.96
C VAL A 20 -9.43 -1.34 15.63
N GLU A 21 -9.44 -0.72 16.80
CA GLU A 21 -10.68 -0.30 17.45
C GLU A 21 -11.41 0.78 16.66
N ASN A 22 -10.70 1.72 16.03
CA ASN A 22 -11.32 2.70 15.14
C ASN A 22 -12.02 2.02 13.95
N LEU A 23 -11.38 1.04 13.31
CA LEU A 23 -11.96 0.27 12.21
C LEU A 23 -13.20 -0.50 12.67
N LYS A 24 -13.12 -1.19 13.81
CA LYS A 24 -14.25 -1.95 14.36
C LYS A 24 -15.45 -1.06 14.72
N GLN A 25 -15.21 0.12 15.27
CA GLN A 25 -16.27 1.01 15.73
C GLN A 25 -16.91 1.80 14.59
N ASN A 26 -16.11 2.34 13.66
CA ASN A 26 -16.58 3.30 12.66
C ASN A 26 -16.71 2.71 11.25
N TYR A 27 -16.08 1.56 11.00
CA TYR A 27 -15.94 0.98 9.67
C TYR A 27 -16.18 -0.54 9.65
N SER A 28 -17.10 -1.02 10.48
CA SER A 28 -17.43 -2.43 10.68
C SER A 28 -17.97 -3.16 9.43
N GLN A 29 -18.33 -2.41 8.38
CA GLN A 29 -18.68 -2.97 7.07
C GLN A 29 -17.48 -3.57 6.30
N TYR A 30 -16.25 -3.30 6.73
CA TYR A 30 -15.03 -3.86 6.14
C TYR A 30 -14.41 -4.90 7.06
N ASP A 31 -13.98 -6.03 6.49
CA ASP A 31 -13.16 -6.99 7.21
C ASP A 31 -11.74 -6.44 7.31
N TYR A 32 -10.99 -6.86 8.33
CA TYR A 32 -9.57 -6.51 8.47
C TYR A 32 -8.72 -7.72 8.81
N ILE A 33 -7.44 -7.66 8.47
CA ILE A 33 -6.42 -8.58 8.94
C ILE A 33 -5.15 -7.79 9.28
N ILE A 34 -4.65 -7.99 10.49
CA ILE A 34 -3.34 -7.48 10.89
C ILE A 34 -2.30 -8.48 10.40
N VAL A 35 -1.22 -8.01 9.79
CA VAL A 35 -0.07 -8.86 9.46
C VAL A 35 1.10 -8.42 10.31
N ASN A 36 1.32 -9.12 11.42
CA ASN A 36 2.47 -8.90 12.29
C ASN A 36 3.73 -9.44 11.61
N ASP A 37 4.62 -8.55 11.19
CA ASP A 37 5.82 -8.83 10.40
C ASP A 37 7.02 -9.13 11.30
N GLY A 38 6.88 -10.13 12.18
CA GLY A 38 7.95 -10.56 13.09
C GLY A 38 8.38 -9.47 14.09
N SER A 39 7.41 -8.73 14.65
CA SER A 39 7.68 -7.69 15.67
C SER A 39 8.46 -8.22 16.87
N LYS A 40 9.32 -7.36 17.43
CA LYS A 40 10.13 -7.63 18.63
C LYS A 40 9.57 -7.02 19.91
N ASP A 41 8.52 -6.21 19.77
CA ASP A 41 7.82 -5.54 20.85
C ASP A 41 6.53 -6.31 21.21
N HIS A 42 5.62 -5.67 21.96
CA HIS A 42 4.38 -6.29 22.43
C HIS A 42 3.24 -6.35 21.37
N THR A 43 3.49 -6.02 20.10
CA THR A 43 2.44 -5.97 19.05
C THR A 43 1.66 -7.28 18.96
N ALA A 44 2.35 -8.43 18.91
CA ALA A 44 1.70 -9.74 18.82
C ALA A 44 0.92 -10.09 20.10
N GLU A 45 1.44 -9.72 21.26
CA GLU A 45 0.78 -9.95 22.55
C GLU A 45 -0.52 -9.17 22.66
N ILE A 46 -0.51 -7.90 22.24
CA ILE A 46 -1.71 -7.04 22.18
C ILE A 46 -2.75 -7.66 21.25
N CYS A 47 -2.34 -8.11 20.06
CA CYS A 47 -3.25 -8.77 19.11
C CYS A 47 -3.90 -10.03 19.71
N ARG A 48 -3.13 -10.88 20.40
CA ARG A 48 -3.65 -12.09 21.07
C ARG A 48 -4.56 -11.75 22.24
N LYS A 49 -4.16 -10.81 23.09
CA LYS A 49 -4.93 -10.37 24.28
C LYS A 49 -6.30 -9.85 23.89
N ASN A 50 -6.36 -9.00 22.86
CA ASN A 50 -7.60 -8.39 22.37
C ASN A 50 -8.36 -9.27 21.36
N LYS A 51 -7.87 -10.49 21.07
CA LYS A 51 -8.46 -11.44 20.13
C LYS A 51 -8.70 -10.86 18.74
N TYR A 52 -7.75 -10.04 18.26
CA TYR A 52 -7.82 -9.50 16.90
C TYR A 52 -7.55 -10.57 15.86
N HIS A 53 -8.10 -10.37 14.66
CA HIS A 53 -7.72 -11.16 13.50
C HIS A 53 -6.33 -10.73 13.04
N PHE A 54 -5.36 -11.63 13.15
CA PHE A 54 -4.00 -11.36 12.70
C PHE A 54 -3.28 -12.60 12.18
N ILE A 55 -2.32 -12.36 11.30
CA ILE A 55 -1.32 -13.31 10.82
C ILE A 55 -0.01 -12.96 11.51
N ASP A 56 0.58 -13.94 12.19
CA ASP A 56 1.83 -13.78 12.92
C ASP A 56 2.99 -14.37 12.11
N LEU A 57 3.75 -13.52 11.43
CA LEU A 57 4.90 -13.98 10.64
C LEU A 57 6.08 -14.28 11.56
N PRO A 58 6.76 -15.43 11.39
CA PRO A 58 7.83 -15.86 12.30
C PRO A 58 9.11 -15.04 12.17
N VAL A 59 9.27 -14.31 11.06
CA VAL A 59 10.42 -13.47 10.76
C VAL A 59 9.94 -12.21 10.05
N ASN A 60 10.70 -11.12 10.19
CA ASN A 60 10.45 -9.88 9.46
C ASN A 60 10.79 -10.06 7.97
N LEU A 61 9.77 -9.97 7.12
CA LEU A 61 9.87 -10.02 5.66
C LEU A 61 9.86 -8.62 5.02
N GLY A 62 9.61 -7.58 5.81
CA GLY A 62 9.42 -6.21 5.36
C GLY A 62 8.01 -5.96 4.82
N LEU A 63 7.71 -4.68 4.54
CA LEU A 63 6.37 -4.24 4.11
C LEU A 63 5.82 -5.03 2.92
N ALA A 64 6.66 -5.33 1.92
CA ALA A 64 6.24 -6.10 0.75
C ALA A 64 5.81 -7.53 1.11
N GLY A 65 6.59 -8.23 1.95
CA GLY A 65 6.26 -9.58 2.39
C GLY A 65 5.05 -9.64 3.30
N ALA A 66 4.93 -8.68 4.24
CA ALA A 66 3.76 -8.56 5.10
C ALA A 66 2.49 -8.27 4.29
N PHE A 67 2.55 -7.32 3.35
CA PHE A 67 1.42 -7.03 2.49
C PHE A 67 1.04 -8.20 1.59
N GLN A 68 2.02 -8.91 1.03
CA GLN A 68 1.77 -10.12 0.25
C GLN A 68 1.10 -11.22 1.08
N ALA A 69 1.50 -11.42 2.33
CA ALA A 69 0.84 -12.39 3.22
C ALA A 69 -0.65 -12.02 3.42
N GLY A 70 -0.96 -10.73 3.58
CA GLY A 70 -2.34 -10.23 3.62
C GLY A 70 -3.10 -10.48 2.32
N LEU A 71 -2.46 -10.31 1.15
CA LEU A 71 -3.09 -10.60 -0.14
C LEU A 71 -3.31 -12.09 -0.38
N ARG A 72 -2.41 -12.96 0.10
CA ARG A 72 -2.61 -14.42 0.09
C ARG A 72 -3.81 -14.82 0.94
N TYR A 73 -3.99 -14.18 2.09
CA TYR A 73 -5.21 -14.34 2.90
C TYR A 73 -6.43 -13.84 2.13
N ALA A 74 -6.38 -12.64 1.55
CA ALA A 74 -7.48 -12.09 0.75
C ALA A 74 -7.90 -13.06 -0.38
N TYR A 75 -6.93 -13.64 -1.07
CA TYR A 75 -7.16 -14.62 -2.12
C TYR A 75 -7.78 -15.91 -1.59
N ALA A 76 -7.20 -16.51 -0.55
CA ALA A 76 -7.66 -17.78 0.03
C ALA A 76 -9.09 -17.73 0.58
N TYR A 77 -9.51 -16.56 1.07
CA TYR A 77 -10.86 -16.35 1.62
C TYR A 77 -11.83 -15.67 0.64
N GLY A 78 -11.44 -15.57 -0.63
CA GLY A 78 -12.34 -15.15 -1.72
C GLY A 78 -12.77 -13.68 -1.68
N TYR A 79 -11.93 -12.79 -1.17
CA TYR A 79 -12.22 -11.35 -1.15
C TYR A 79 -12.23 -10.77 -2.57
N ASP A 80 -13.11 -9.79 -2.79
CA ASP A 80 -13.25 -9.11 -4.08
C ASP A 80 -12.27 -7.94 -4.20
N MET A 81 -11.94 -7.31 -3.08
CA MET A 81 -11.05 -6.17 -2.99
C MET A 81 -10.19 -6.25 -1.73
N ALA A 82 -8.97 -5.72 -1.80
CA ALA A 82 -8.07 -5.63 -0.66
C ALA A 82 -7.38 -4.27 -0.66
N ILE A 83 -7.31 -3.63 0.50
CA ILE A 83 -6.64 -2.34 0.67
C ILE A 83 -5.41 -2.49 1.55
N GLN A 84 -4.31 -1.89 1.10
CA GLN A 84 -3.15 -1.63 1.95
C GLN A 84 -3.44 -0.44 2.85
N TYR A 85 -3.39 -0.66 4.17
CA TYR A 85 -3.68 0.34 5.18
C TYR A 85 -2.57 0.34 6.24
N ASP A 86 -1.65 1.30 6.17
CA ASP A 86 -0.55 1.39 7.13
C ASP A 86 -1.06 1.56 8.58
N GLY A 87 -0.47 0.81 9.52
CA GLY A 87 -0.86 0.80 10.93
C GLY A 87 -0.40 1.99 11.77
N ASP A 88 0.17 3.02 11.15
CA ASP A 88 0.78 4.18 11.84
C ASP A 88 -0.20 5.35 12.09
N GLY A 89 -1.47 5.15 11.73
CA GLY A 89 -2.56 6.12 11.94
C GLY A 89 -2.57 7.28 10.94
N GLN A 90 -1.73 7.28 9.91
CA GLN A 90 -1.70 8.38 8.92
C GLN A 90 -2.86 8.31 7.92
N HIS A 91 -3.37 7.11 7.65
CA HIS A 91 -4.49 6.90 6.73
C HIS A 91 -5.83 7.02 7.46
N ASP A 92 -6.84 7.50 6.72
CA ASP A 92 -8.20 7.63 7.22
C ASP A 92 -9.11 6.67 6.41
N ALA A 93 -9.72 5.72 7.10
CA ALA A 93 -10.60 4.73 6.51
C ALA A 93 -11.86 5.33 5.84
N LYS A 94 -12.19 6.60 6.08
CA LYS A 94 -13.30 7.28 5.37
C LYS A 94 -13.13 7.28 3.85
N TYR A 95 -11.89 7.28 3.36
CA TYR A 95 -11.59 7.29 1.92
C TYR A 95 -11.77 5.92 1.26
N ILE A 96 -11.94 4.83 2.03
CA ILE A 96 -12.11 3.49 1.46
C ILE A 96 -13.34 3.43 0.57
N SER A 97 -14.45 4.07 0.97
CA SER A 97 -15.69 4.07 0.18
C SER A 97 -15.48 4.74 -1.19
N SER A 98 -14.88 5.93 -1.22
CA SER A 98 -14.65 6.63 -2.50
C SER A 98 -13.64 5.92 -3.40
N MET A 99 -12.66 5.21 -2.82
CA MET A 99 -11.76 4.36 -3.58
C MET A 99 -12.46 3.14 -4.19
N ILE A 100 -13.40 2.52 -3.46
CA ILE A 100 -14.24 1.42 -3.97
C ILE A 100 -15.11 1.93 -5.12
N ASP A 101 -15.77 3.08 -4.93
CA ASP A 101 -16.63 3.69 -5.96
C ASP A 101 -15.85 4.02 -7.23
N ALA A 102 -14.64 4.58 -7.09
CA ALA A 102 -13.74 4.85 -8.20
C ALA A 102 -13.32 3.56 -8.93
N MET A 103 -12.96 2.52 -8.17
CA MET A 103 -12.57 1.22 -8.74
C MET A 103 -13.68 0.61 -9.59
N GLN A 104 -14.91 0.62 -9.08
CA GLN A 104 -16.07 0.06 -9.75
C GLN A 104 -16.48 0.88 -10.98
N SER A 105 -16.61 2.20 -10.83
CA SER A 105 -17.09 3.08 -11.91
C SER A 105 -16.14 3.16 -13.09
N GLY A 106 -14.82 3.16 -12.83
CA GLY A 106 -13.80 3.24 -13.87
C GLY A 106 -13.23 1.91 -14.33
N ASN A 107 -13.69 0.78 -13.77
CA ASN A 107 -13.13 -0.55 -14.02
C ASN A 107 -11.60 -0.58 -13.85
N TYR A 108 -11.11 -0.01 -12.74
CA TYR A 108 -9.69 0.07 -12.43
C TYR A 108 -9.20 -1.19 -11.71
N ASP A 109 -7.93 -1.53 -11.92
CA ASP A 109 -7.24 -2.62 -11.23
C ASP A 109 -6.70 -2.19 -9.87
N ILE A 110 -6.16 -0.98 -9.83
CA ILE A 110 -5.58 -0.38 -8.64
C ILE A 110 -6.11 1.05 -8.51
N VAL A 111 -6.55 1.41 -7.31
CA VAL A 111 -6.88 2.80 -6.96
C VAL A 111 -5.92 3.26 -5.87
N ILE A 112 -5.23 4.37 -6.11
CA ILE A 112 -4.26 4.94 -5.18
C ILE A 112 -4.91 6.10 -4.42
N GLY A 113 -4.80 6.09 -3.10
CA GLY A 113 -5.13 7.24 -2.25
C GLY A 113 -4.03 8.28 -2.36
N SER A 114 -4.19 9.26 -3.25
CA SER A 114 -3.18 10.24 -3.61
C SER A 114 -3.34 11.53 -2.81
N ARG A 115 -2.25 12.05 -2.26
CA ARG A 115 -2.27 13.35 -1.57
C ARG A 115 -2.39 14.54 -2.53
N PHE A 116 -2.13 14.34 -3.82
CA PHE A 116 -1.80 15.41 -4.75
C PHE A 116 -2.59 15.36 -6.07
N CYS A 117 -3.83 14.86 -6.05
CA CYS A 117 -4.74 14.97 -7.19
C CYS A 117 -5.15 16.43 -7.39
N ASP A 118 -5.70 17.05 -6.34
CA ASP A 118 -6.26 18.41 -6.37
C ASP A 118 -5.41 19.41 -5.58
N LYS A 119 -4.39 18.91 -4.87
CA LYS A 119 -3.50 19.73 -4.03
C LYS A 119 -2.10 19.85 -4.64
N LYS A 120 -1.50 21.03 -4.47
CA LYS A 120 -0.11 21.26 -4.88
C LYS A 120 0.86 20.56 -3.94
N LYS A 121 1.89 19.94 -4.51
CA LYS A 121 3.00 19.36 -3.75
C LYS A 121 3.80 20.48 -3.05
N PRO A 122 4.12 20.35 -1.76
CA PRO A 122 5.01 21.30 -1.09
C PRO A 122 6.43 21.22 -1.68
N ARG A 123 7.19 22.32 -1.61
CA ARG A 123 8.56 22.38 -2.15
C ARG A 123 9.56 21.77 -1.15
N THR A 124 9.56 20.45 -1.04
CA THR A 124 10.50 19.69 -0.19
C THR A 124 11.27 18.66 -1.00
N MET A 125 12.44 18.23 -0.49
CA MET A 125 13.25 17.18 -1.14
C MET A 125 12.48 15.86 -1.33
N ARG A 126 11.61 15.51 -0.38
CA ARG A 126 10.73 14.34 -0.49
C ARG A 126 9.78 14.47 -1.68
N MET A 127 9.23 15.66 -1.91
CA MET A 127 8.32 15.92 -3.04
C MET A 127 9.05 16.05 -4.37
N LEU A 128 10.30 16.49 -4.36
CA LEU A 128 11.15 16.48 -5.55
C LEU A 128 11.33 15.04 -6.05
N GLY A 129 11.72 14.11 -5.18
CA GLY A 129 11.88 12.71 -5.58
C GLY A 129 10.56 12.03 -5.96
N ASN A 130 9.45 12.34 -5.28
CA ASN A 130 8.12 11.91 -5.72
C ASN A 130 7.80 12.40 -7.15
N THR A 131 8.14 13.66 -7.47
CA THR A 131 7.95 14.24 -8.80
C THR A 131 8.88 13.60 -9.84
N MET A 132 10.11 13.28 -9.48
CA MET A 132 11.04 12.55 -10.35
C MET A 132 10.53 11.15 -10.70
N ILE A 133 10.03 10.40 -9.71
CA ILE A 133 9.44 9.07 -9.92
C ILE A 133 8.20 9.18 -10.81
N SER A 134 7.32 10.15 -10.54
CA SER A 134 6.14 10.43 -11.36
C SER A 134 6.51 10.73 -12.82
N PHE A 135 7.57 11.51 -13.05
CA PHE A 135 8.10 11.79 -14.38
C PHE A 135 8.65 10.54 -15.07
N ALA A 136 9.41 9.70 -14.37
CA ALA A 136 9.93 8.44 -14.92
C ALA A 136 8.80 7.47 -15.32
N ILE A 137 7.75 7.35 -14.49
CA ILE A 137 6.55 6.55 -14.82
C ILE A 137 5.90 7.10 -16.09
N ARG A 138 5.70 8.42 -16.18
CA ARG A 138 5.11 9.04 -17.37
C ARG A 138 5.94 8.82 -18.62
N LEU A 139 7.26 8.95 -18.52
CA LEU A 139 8.17 8.76 -19.64
C LEU A 139 8.11 7.32 -20.18
N THR A 140 7.99 6.33 -19.29
CA THR A 140 8.11 4.93 -19.67
C THR A 140 6.78 4.22 -19.96
N THR A 141 5.68 4.70 -19.37
CA THR A 141 4.34 4.10 -19.53
C THR A 141 3.37 4.99 -20.32
N GLY A 142 3.71 6.27 -20.52
CA GLY A 142 2.81 7.28 -21.09
C GLY A 142 1.68 7.71 -20.13
N LYS A 143 1.55 7.10 -18.96
CA LYS A 143 0.50 7.37 -17.97
C LYS A 143 1.02 8.25 -16.84
N ARG A 144 0.16 9.13 -16.32
CA ARG A 144 0.53 10.04 -15.23
C ARG A 144 -0.03 9.52 -13.91
N ILE A 145 0.86 9.32 -12.93
CA ILE A 145 0.52 9.07 -11.52
C ILE A 145 1.09 10.23 -10.70
N ASN A 146 0.23 10.97 -10.01
CA ASN A 146 0.60 12.16 -9.25
C ASN A 146 1.31 11.81 -7.93
N ASP A 147 0.89 10.77 -7.23
CA ASP A 147 1.51 10.33 -5.97
C ASP A 147 1.93 8.85 -5.99
N PRO A 148 3.01 8.50 -6.72
CA PRO A 148 3.47 7.12 -6.84
C PRO A 148 4.01 6.55 -5.51
N THR A 149 4.20 7.39 -4.49
CA THR A 149 4.74 7.01 -3.18
C THR A 149 3.68 6.87 -2.09
N ALA A 150 2.39 6.96 -2.44
CA ALA A 150 1.32 6.74 -1.48
C ALA A 150 1.25 5.26 -1.06
N GLY A 151 1.06 5.03 0.25
CA GLY A 151 0.93 3.71 0.85
C GLY A 151 -0.50 3.16 0.82
N MET A 152 -1.51 4.03 0.75
CA MET A 152 -2.92 3.62 0.65
C MET A 152 -3.28 3.23 -0.78
N ARG A 153 -3.51 1.93 -1.01
CA ARG A 153 -3.80 1.37 -2.34
C ARG A 153 -4.86 0.28 -2.25
N LEU A 154 -5.90 0.40 -3.05
CA LEU A 154 -6.96 -0.59 -3.20
C LEU A 154 -6.69 -1.45 -4.43
N PHE A 155 -6.81 -2.76 -4.31
CA PHE A 155 -6.56 -3.75 -5.34
C PHE A 155 -7.84 -4.56 -5.62
N ASN A 156 -8.17 -4.75 -6.90
CA ASN A 156 -9.28 -5.60 -7.29
C ASN A 156 -8.92 -7.10 -7.19
N LYS A 157 -9.91 -7.96 -7.41
CA LYS A 157 -9.76 -9.43 -7.38
C LYS A 157 -8.67 -9.97 -8.30
N ARG A 158 -8.50 -9.37 -9.49
CA ARG A 158 -7.44 -9.75 -10.44
C ARG A 158 -6.05 -9.46 -9.87
N MET A 159 -5.87 -8.28 -9.28
CA MET A 159 -4.62 -7.89 -8.65
C MET A 159 -4.33 -8.69 -7.38
N ILE A 160 -5.35 -9.00 -6.57
CA ILE A 160 -5.22 -9.92 -5.43
C ILE A 160 -4.65 -11.28 -5.88
N HIS A 161 -5.21 -11.87 -6.95
CA HIS A 161 -4.69 -13.11 -7.50
C HIS A 161 -3.24 -12.96 -7.97
N LEU A 162 -2.91 -11.91 -8.73
CA LEU A 162 -1.56 -11.70 -9.26
C LEU A 162 -0.50 -11.57 -8.15
N PHE A 163 -0.74 -10.69 -7.18
CA PHE A 163 0.20 -10.43 -6.09
C PHE A 163 0.33 -11.61 -5.11
N SER A 164 -0.72 -12.42 -4.95
CA SER A 164 -0.69 -13.59 -4.06
C SER A 164 0.18 -14.75 -4.58
N HIS A 165 0.39 -14.85 -5.90
CA HIS A 165 1.18 -15.92 -6.53
C HIS A 165 2.60 -15.50 -6.91
N ASN A 166 2.85 -14.20 -7.09
CA ASN A 166 4.12 -13.71 -7.61
C ASN A 166 4.93 -12.97 -6.54
N ILE A 167 6.14 -13.47 -6.25
CA ILE A 167 7.02 -13.01 -5.16
C ILE A 167 7.57 -11.59 -5.39
N ASN A 168 7.59 -11.09 -6.64
CA ASN A 168 8.25 -9.82 -6.99
C ASN A 168 7.29 -8.62 -7.14
N TYR A 169 6.07 -8.68 -6.61
CA TYR A 169 5.10 -7.58 -6.67
C TYR A 169 4.95 -6.93 -5.29
N GLY A 170 5.92 -6.10 -4.90
CA GLY A 170 5.79 -5.28 -3.71
C GLY A 170 4.84 -4.09 -3.93
N PRO A 171 4.29 -3.46 -2.89
CA PRO A 171 3.51 -2.23 -3.02
C PRO A 171 4.41 -1.00 -3.25
N GLU A 172 5.39 -1.12 -4.15
CA GLU A 172 6.38 -0.09 -4.44
C GLU A 172 6.03 0.69 -5.72
N PRO A 173 6.58 1.90 -5.91
CA PRO A 173 6.34 2.70 -7.12
C PRO A 173 6.76 1.99 -8.42
N ASP A 174 7.81 1.17 -8.38
CA ASP A 174 8.32 0.46 -9.54
C ASP A 174 7.35 -0.62 -10.04
N THR A 175 6.66 -1.30 -9.11
CA THR A 175 5.65 -2.31 -9.40
C THR A 175 4.43 -1.66 -10.07
N ILE A 176 4.03 -0.46 -9.63
CA ILE A 176 3.00 0.33 -10.31
C ILE A 176 3.40 0.67 -11.74
N SER A 177 4.64 1.10 -11.96
CA SER A 177 5.17 1.38 -13.30
C SER A 177 5.14 0.13 -14.20
N TYR A 178 5.61 -0.99 -13.67
CA TYR A 178 5.64 -2.27 -14.38
C TYR A 178 4.21 -2.75 -14.73
N LEU A 179 3.25 -2.65 -13.81
CA LEU A 179 1.86 -3.03 -14.05
C LEU A 179 1.20 -2.14 -15.12
N LEU A 180 1.44 -0.83 -15.10
CA LEU A 180 1.00 0.08 -16.17
C LEU A 180 1.59 -0.33 -17.52
N HIS A 181 2.86 -0.72 -17.56
CA HIS A 181 3.51 -1.23 -18.77
C HIS A 181 2.93 -2.57 -19.24
N CYS A 182 2.39 -3.38 -18.33
CA CYS A 182 1.70 -4.64 -18.62
C CYS A 182 0.20 -4.47 -18.95
N GLY A 183 -0.32 -3.24 -18.94
CA GLY A 183 -1.69 -2.93 -19.34
C GLY A 183 -2.70 -2.73 -18.20
N ALA A 184 -2.26 -2.74 -16.93
CA ALA A 184 -3.15 -2.49 -15.80
C ALA A 184 -3.74 -1.07 -15.83
N ASN A 185 -5.02 -0.94 -15.46
CA ASN A 185 -5.71 0.34 -15.34
C ASN A 185 -5.59 0.86 -13.90
N ILE A 186 -4.97 2.02 -13.72
CA ILE A 186 -4.73 2.60 -12.40
C ILE A 186 -5.32 4.00 -12.34
N SER A 187 -5.98 4.32 -11.24
CA SER A 187 -6.50 5.66 -10.95
C SER A 187 -6.04 6.17 -9.58
N GLU A 188 -6.29 7.45 -9.35
CA GLU A 188 -5.98 8.13 -8.10
C GLU A 188 -7.23 8.82 -7.55
N VAL A 189 -7.44 8.71 -6.24
CA VAL A 189 -8.47 9.43 -5.48
C VAL A 189 -7.78 10.38 -4.52
N GLN A 190 -8.24 11.63 -4.43
CA GLN A 190 -7.70 12.59 -3.48
C GLN A 190 -7.96 12.13 -2.03
N VAL A 191 -6.91 12.03 -1.24
CA VAL A 191 -6.99 11.76 0.20
C VAL A 191 -6.20 12.79 1.00
N GLU A 192 -6.53 12.92 2.28
CA GLU A 192 -5.73 13.66 3.26
C GLU A 192 -5.05 12.65 4.18
N MET A 193 -3.76 12.88 4.46
CA MET A 193 -3.00 12.06 5.39
C MET A 193 -2.76 12.86 6.67
N HIS A 194 -2.96 12.22 7.81
CA HIS A 194 -2.70 12.80 9.11
C HIS A 194 -1.19 12.77 9.44
N GLU A 195 -0.77 13.62 10.38
CA GLU A 195 0.55 13.48 10.97
C GLU A 195 0.61 12.18 11.77
N ARG A 196 1.76 11.51 11.75
CA ARG A 196 1.96 10.24 12.46
C ARG A 196 1.85 10.51 13.96
N VAL A 197 1.03 9.73 14.67
CA VAL A 197 0.74 9.93 16.10
C VAL A 197 1.89 9.45 16.98
N ALA A 198 2.53 8.32 16.63
CA ALA A 198 3.67 7.75 17.36
C ALA A 198 4.60 6.91 16.47
N GLY A 199 5.83 6.66 16.95
CA GLY A 199 6.82 5.81 16.27
C GLY A 199 7.87 6.56 15.42
N VAL A 200 9.08 5.99 15.32
CA VAL A 200 10.18 6.56 14.54
C VAL A 200 10.00 6.22 13.06
N SER A 201 10.15 7.21 12.17
CA SER A 201 10.18 6.93 10.73
C SER A 201 11.35 5.98 10.41
N TYR A 202 11.06 4.82 9.80
CA TYR A 202 12.05 3.82 9.37
C TYR A 202 13.14 4.41 8.42
N LEU A 203 12.87 5.57 7.84
CA LEU A 203 13.67 6.20 6.80
C LEU A 203 14.47 7.39 7.35
N SER A 204 15.74 7.14 7.68
CA SER A 204 16.71 8.23 7.85
C SER A 204 16.94 8.96 6.51
N MET A 205 17.25 10.26 6.54
CA MET A 205 17.30 11.10 5.34
C MET A 205 18.20 10.54 4.21
N GLY A 206 19.34 9.92 4.56
CA GLY A 206 20.21 9.24 3.59
C GLY A 206 19.62 7.95 3.00
N LYS A 207 18.91 7.15 3.80
CA LYS A 207 18.22 5.94 3.31
C LYS A 207 17.08 6.31 2.36
N SER A 208 16.36 7.40 2.62
CA SER A 208 15.30 7.93 1.75
C SER A 208 15.82 8.33 0.38
N ILE A 209 16.96 9.01 0.31
CA ILE A 209 17.56 9.45 -0.96
C ILE A 209 17.99 8.22 -1.78
N ARG A 210 18.70 7.27 -1.16
CA ARG A 210 19.10 6.03 -1.82
C ARG A 210 17.90 5.23 -2.32
N TYR A 211 16.84 5.12 -1.51
CA TYR A 211 15.60 4.47 -1.91
C TYR A 211 14.98 5.14 -3.14
N MET A 212 14.83 6.47 -3.14
CA MET A 212 14.25 7.18 -4.28
C MET A 212 15.10 7.05 -5.56
N LEU A 213 16.43 7.09 -5.44
CA LEU A 213 17.34 6.85 -6.57
C LEU A 213 17.22 5.43 -7.12
N ASN A 214 17.19 4.42 -6.25
CA ASN A 214 17.01 3.02 -6.66
C ASN A 214 15.67 2.82 -7.39
N MET A 215 14.58 3.39 -6.86
CA MET A 215 13.27 3.36 -7.51
C MET A 215 13.28 4.05 -8.87
N PHE A 216 13.90 5.23 -8.97
CA PHE A 216 14.03 5.96 -10.23
C PHE A 216 14.79 5.15 -11.29
N ILE A 217 15.94 4.56 -10.93
CA ILE A 217 16.73 3.70 -11.82
C ILE A 217 15.95 2.42 -12.20
N SER A 218 15.26 1.81 -11.25
CA SER A 218 14.44 0.61 -11.49
C SER A 218 13.36 0.88 -12.54
N ILE A 219 12.64 2.00 -12.38
CA ILE A 219 11.60 2.44 -13.31
C ILE A 219 12.19 2.76 -14.69
N LEU A 220 13.34 3.42 -14.78
CA LEU A 220 13.89 3.78 -16.09
C LEU A 220 14.53 2.61 -16.84
N PHE A 221 15.13 1.65 -16.15
CA PHE A 221 15.98 0.65 -16.79
C PHE A 221 15.57 -0.79 -16.47
N VAL A 222 15.35 -1.13 -15.20
CA VAL A 222 15.13 -2.52 -14.77
C VAL A 222 13.80 -3.07 -15.28
N GLN A 223 12.75 -2.24 -15.33
CA GLN A 223 11.43 -2.71 -15.75
C GLN A 223 11.40 -3.30 -17.17
N PHE A 224 12.29 -2.86 -18.08
CA PHE A 224 12.36 -3.37 -19.45
C PHE A 224 12.96 -4.78 -19.54
N PHE A 225 13.67 -5.22 -18.50
CA PHE A 225 14.23 -6.57 -18.41
C PHE A 225 13.30 -7.54 -17.67
N ARG A 226 12.21 -7.05 -17.06
CA ARG A 226 11.21 -7.91 -16.43
C ARG A 226 10.36 -8.55 -17.54
N PRO A 227 10.11 -9.88 -17.50
CA PRO A 227 9.26 -10.52 -18.49
C PRO A 227 7.89 -9.84 -18.49
N LYS A 228 7.33 -9.58 -19.68
CA LYS A 228 5.97 -9.05 -19.80
C LYS A 228 4.98 -10.15 -19.48
N GLU A 229 4.44 -10.12 -18.27
CA GLU A 229 3.21 -10.84 -17.95
C GLU A 229 2.06 -9.95 -18.44
N MET A 230 1.52 -10.21 -19.63
CA MET A 230 0.36 -9.43 -20.10
C MET A 230 -0.83 -9.69 -19.18
N ILE A 231 -1.47 -8.61 -18.70
CA ILE A 231 -2.56 -8.65 -17.72
C ILE A 231 -3.89 -8.28 -18.36
#